data_AF-A0A356GPT0-F1
#
_entry.id   AF-A0A356GPT0-F1
#
_cell.length_a   1.000
_cell.length_b   1.000
_cell.length_c   1.000
_cell.angle_alpha   90.00
_cell.angle_beta   90.00
_cell.angle_gamma   90.00
#
_symmetry.space_group_name_H-M   'P 1'
#
loop_
_entity.id
_entity.type
_entity.pdbx_description
1 polymer ?
#
loop_
_entity_poly.entity_id
_entity_poly.type
_entity_poly.pdbx_seq_one_letter_code
_entity_poly.pdbx_strand_id
1 'polypeptide(L)' 'MKWGMVIDLQKCTGCGGCVAACKLENNVAIVEPKESEMGRTMLWMDMLT' A
#
# COMPACT_ATOMS: atom_id res chain seq x y z
N MET A 1 8.28 -21.91 -13.49
CA MET A 1 8.01 -20.46 -13.65
C MET A 1 8.38 -19.74 -12.35
N LYS A 2 8.92 -18.53 -12.41
CA LYS A 2 9.24 -17.71 -11.23
C LYS A 2 8.64 -16.30 -11.42
N TRP A 3 8.00 -15.78 -10.39
CA TRP A 3 7.46 -14.42 -10.38
C TRP A 3 8.46 -13.47 -9.73
N GLY A 4 8.54 -12.24 -10.23
CA GLY A 4 9.36 -11.17 -9.68
C GLY A 4 8.72 -9.82 -9.96
N MET A 5 8.90 -8.89 -9.03
CA MET A 5 8.45 -7.50 -9.13
C MET A 5 9.66 -6.60 -8.90
N VAL A 6 9.87 -5.62 -9.77
CA VAL A 6 10.97 -4.65 -9.67
C VAL A 6 10.36 -3.26 -9.74
N ILE A 7 10.72 -2.40 -8.79
CA ILE A 7 10.24 -1.02 -8.69
C ILE A 7 11.43 -0.09 -8.90
N ASP A 8 11.34 0.79 -9.90
CA ASP A 8 12.33 1.84 -10.15
C ASP A 8 12.04 3.06 -9.28
N LEU A 9 12.86 3.25 -8.25
CA LEU A 9 12.71 4.34 -7.29
C LEU A 9 13.07 5.71 -7.88
N GLN A 10 13.85 5.78 -8.96
CA GLN A 10 14.18 7.07 -9.60
C GLN A 10 12.99 7.66 -10.36
N LYS A 11 12.06 6.81 -10.82
CA LYS A 11 10.80 7.23 -11.46
C LYS A 11 9.66 7.41 -10.47
N CYS A 12 9.81 6.92 -9.24
CA CYS A 12 8.77 7.04 -8.22
C CYS A 12 8.63 8.51 -7.79
N THR A 13 7.46 9.10 -8.03
CA THR A 13 7.15 10.48 -7.62
C THR A 13 6.51 10.59 -6.24
N GLY A 14 6.25 9.46 -5.58
CA GLY A 14 5.55 9.44 -4.28
C GLY A 14 4.05 9.72 -4.38
N CYS A 15 3.40 9.51 -5.53
CA CYS A 15 2.00 9.86 -5.73
C CYS A 15 0.98 9.02 -4.95
N GLY A 16 1.40 7.90 -4.33
CA GLY A 16 0.51 7.00 -3.59
C GLY A 16 -0.47 6.17 -4.45
N GLY A 17 -0.42 6.29 -5.78
CA GLY A 17 -1.34 5.58 -6.68
C GLY A 17 -1.26 4.06 -6.59
N CYS A 18 -0.06 3.50 -6.38
CA CYS A 18 0.13 2.06 -6.21
C CYS A 18 -0.50 1.52 -4.92
N VAL A 19 -0.43 2.27 -3.81
CA VAL A 19 -1.06 1.93 -2.52
C VAL A 19 -2.58 1.93 -2.67
N ALA A 20 -3.15 2.98 -3.29
CA ALA A 20 -4.59 3.08 -3.53
C ALA A 20 -5.10 1.95 -4.44
N ALA A 21 -4.39 1.67 -5.54
CA ALA A 21 -4.73 0.58 -6.45
C ALA A 21 -4.69 -0.78 -5.75
N CYS A 22 -3.62 -1.08 -5.00
CA CYS A 22 -3.51 -2.35 -4.28
C CYS A 22 -4.69 -2.59 -3.32
N LYS A 23 -5.11 -1.55 -2.60
CA LYS A 23 -6.25 -1.60 -1.68
C LYS A 23 -7.58 -1.84 -2.39
N LEU A 24 -7.81 -1.17 -3.52
CA LEU A 24 -9.02 -1.30 -4.32
C LEU A 24 -9.13 -2.69 -4.96
N GLU A 25 -8.06 -3.14 -5.61
CA GLU A 25 -8.04 -4.41 -6.37
C GLU A 25 -8.13 -5.64 -5.46
N ASN A 26 -7.61 -5.53 -4.23
CA ASN A 26 -7.58 -6.67 -3.30
C ASN A 26 -8.59 -6.55 -2.15
N ASN A 27 -9.52 -5.60 -2.24
CA ASN A 27 -10.56 -5.38 -1.23
C ASN A 27 -10.01 -5.26 0.21
N VAL A 28 -8.87 -4.58 0.38
CA VAL A 28 -8.26 -4.41 1.71
C VAL A 28 -9.18 -3.55 2.59
N ALA A 29 -9.55 -4.08 3.76
CA ALA A 29 -10.52 -3.47 4.65
C ALA A 29 -10.12 -2.04 5.08
N ILE A 30 -11.13 -1.18 5.23
CA ILE A 30 -10.94 0.13 5.87
C ILE A 30 -11.01 -0.07 7.38
N VAL A 31 -9.98 0.40 8.07
CA VAL A 31 -9.88 0.34 9.52
C VAL A 31 -10.40 1.64 10.11
N GLU A 32 -11.08 1.57 11.25
CA GLU A 32 -11.54 2.76 11.98
C GLU A 32 -10.35 3.63 12.42
N PRO A 33 -10.53 4.96 12.54
CA PRO A 33 -9.45 5.85 12.93
C PRO A 33 -8.75 5.46 14.24
N LYS A 34 -9.51 5.07 15.27
CA LYS A 34 -8.96 4.64 16.57
C LYS A 34 -8.01 3.44 16.45
N GLU A 35 -8.40 2.45 15.66
CA GLU A 35 -7.59 1.25 15.46
C GLU A 35 -6.37 1.56 14.58
N SER A 36 -6.53 2.47 13.59
CA SER A 36 -5.41 2.99 12.80
C SER A 36 -4.36 3.70 13.67
N GLU A 37 -4.79 4.51 14.65
CA GLU A 37 -3.89 5.19 15.60
C GLU A 37 -3.13 4.20 16.49
N MET A 38 -3.71 3.03 16.76
CA MET A 38 -3.06 1.93 17.46
C MET A 38 -2.12 1.11 16.57
N GLY A 39 -1.87 1.55 15.34
CA GLY A 39 -0.99 0.89 14.37
C GLY A 39 -1.61 -0.35 13.72
N ARG A 40 -2.95 -0.49 13.76
CA ARG A 40 -3.67 -1.66 13.22
C ARG A 40 -4.21 -1.43 11.82
N THR A 41 -3.60 -0.53 11.05
CA THR A 41 -3.99 -0.25 9.67
C THR A 41 -3.73 -1.46 8.78
N MET A 42 -4.71 -1.84 7.97
CA MET A 42 -4.56 -2.91 7.01
C MET A 42 -3.99 -2.36 5.70
N LEU A 43 -2.71 -2.66 5.45
CA LEU A 43 -1.98 -2.27 4.24
C LEU A 43 -1.19 -3.47 3.73
N TRP A 44 -1.31 -3.78 2.44
CA TRP A 44 -0.47 -4.79 1.79
C TRP A 44 0.72 -4.16 1.06
N MET A 45 0.50 -2.92 0.61
CA MET A 45 1.51 -2.04 0.05
C MET A 45 1.41 -0.73 0.80
N ASP A 46 2.54 -0.24 1.27
CA ASP A 46 2.64 1.03 1.98
C ASP A 46 3.84 1.82 1.45
N MET A 47 3.75 3.15 1.50
CA MET A 47 4.91 3.99 1.27
C MET A 47 5.63 4.18 2.59
N LEU A 48 6.91 3.84 2.64
CA LEU A 48 7.75 4.15 3.79
C LEU A 48 7.93 5.66 3.87
N THR A 49 7.06 6.34 4.63
CA THR A 49 7.21 7.75 5.01
C THR A 49 7.52 7.85 6.49
#